data_AF-A0A927LKV6-F1
#
_entry.id   AF-A0A927LKV6-F1
#
_cell.length_a   1.000
_cell.length_b   1.000
_cell.length_c   1.000
_cell.angle_alpha   90.00
_cell.angle_beta   90.00
_cell.angle_gamma   90.00
#
_symmetry.space_group_name_H-M   'P 1'
#
loop_
_entity.id
_entity.type
_entity.pdbx_description
1 polymer ?
#
loop_
_entity_poly.entity_id
_entity_poly.type
_entity_poly.pdbx_seq_one_letter_code
_entity_poly.pdbx_strand_id
1 'polypeptide(L)' 'MTNNFERKDGSVKFIKRDSNATLKELKFTEAYMVKYKENFDHNSATPLTETFMISARKISMGGGEFDNAWV' A
#
# COMPACT_ATOMS: atom_id res chain seq x y z
N MET A 1 -8.91 11.72 3.08
CA MET A 1 -9.44 10.94 1.93
C MET A 1 -9.65 11.80 0.68
N THR A 2 -10.04 13.08 0.80
CA THR A 2 -10.51 13.93 -0.31
C THR A 2 -9.45 14.82 -0.98
N ASN A 3 -8.16 14.48 -0.89
CA ASN A 3 -7.13 15.17 -1.67
C ASN A 3 -6.56 14.23 -2.75
N ASN A 4 -7.07 14.38 -3.97
CA ASN A 4 -6.73 13.52 -5.11
C ASN A 4 -5.30 13.73 -5.63
N PHE A 5 -4.63 14.80 -5.22
CA PHE A 5 -3.28 15.16 -5.65
C PHE A 5 -2.24 14.98 -4.55
N GLU A 6 -2.65 14.60 -3.34
CA GLU A 6 -1.71 14.37 -2.24
C GLU A 6 -0.87 13.14 -2.53
N ARG A 7 0.45 13.33 -2.58
CA ARG A 7 1.42 12.25 -2.69
C ARG A 7 1.94 11.90 -1.31
N LYS A 8 2.04 10.61 -1.02
CA LYS A 8 2.56 10.10 0.25
C LYS A 8 3.62 9.03 0.03
N ASP A 9 4.58 9.04 0.93
CA ASP A 9 5.56 7.97 1.06
C ASP A 9 5.10 7.01 2.16
N GLY A 10 5.47 5.75 2.04
CA GLY A 10 5.08 4.75 3.03
C GLY A 10 5.75 3.41 2.85
N SER A 11 5.41 2.48 3.76
CA SER A 11 5.94 1.13 3.73
C SER A 11 4.88 0.10 4.13
N VAL A 12 4.95 -1.07 3.52
CA VAL A 12 4.19 -2.27 3.88
C VAL A 12 5.17 -3.30 4.43
N LYS A 13 5.05 -3.60 5.71
CA LYS A 13 5.91 -4.56 6.42
C LYS A 13 5.21 -5.90 6.54
N PHE A 14 5.81 -6.93 5.96
CA PHE A 14 5.40 -8.30 6.14
C PHE A 14 6.13 -8.88 7.34
N ILE A 15 5.40 -9.23 8.39
CA ILE A 15 5.95 -9.74 9.65
C ILE A 15 5.87 -11.26 9.65
N LYS A 16 6.92 -11.92 10.17
CA LYS A 16 6.93 -13.37 10.40
C LYS A 16 5.90 -13.76 11.46
N ARG A 17 5.14 -14.83 11.21
CA ARG A 17 4.10 -15.32 12.14
C ARG A 17 4.69 -15.87 13.44
N ASP A 18 5.92 -16.36 13.40
CA ASP A 18 6.61 -17.07 14.48
C ASP A 18 7.43 -16.16 15.39
N SER A 19 8.06 -15.12 14.85
CA SER A 19 9.13 -14.39 15.55
C SER A 19 8.95 -12.88 15.62
N ASN A 20 7.80 -12.34 15.17
CA ASN A 20 7.53 -10.90 15.07
C ASN A 20 8.60 -10.08 14.31
N ALA A 21 9.53 -10.76 13.65
CA ALA A 21 10.59 -10.14 12.87
C ALA A 21 10.05 -9.70 11.51
N THR A 22 10.61 -8.61 10.97
CA THR A 22 10.27 -8.17 9.62
C THR A 22 10.83 -9.18 8.61
N LEU A 23 9.95 -9.82 7.84
CA LEU A 23 10.31 -10.76 6.79
C LEU A 23 10.71 -10.01 5.52
N LYS A 24 9.86 -9.11 5.06
CA LYS A 24 10.09 -8.24 3.91
C LYS A 24 9.42 -6.88 4.15
N GLU A 25 10.01 -5.83 3.62
CA GLU A 25 9.45 -4.48 3.65
C GLU A 25 9.39 -3.96 2.22
N LEU A 26 8.19 -3.58 1.78
CA LEU A 26 7.97 -2.88 0.53
C LEU A 26 7.87 -1.39 0.86
N LYS A 27 8.77 -0.58 0.30
CA LYS A 27 8.73 0.88 0.43
C LYS A 27 8.26 1.50 -0.87
N PHE A 28 7.37 2.48 -0.78
CA PHE A 28 6.88 3.24 -1.93
C PHE A 28 7.05 4.74 -1.69
N THR A 29 7.39 5.47 -2.75
CA THR A 29 7.53 6.93 -2.70
C THR A 29 6.67 7.61 -3.76
N GLU A 30 6.25 8.84 -3.44
CA GLU A 30 5.38 9.69 -4.23
C GLU A 30 4.09 8.98 -4.68
N ALA A 31 3.46 8.23 -3.78
CA ALA A 31 2.25 7.48 -4.11
C ALA A 31 0.98 8.32 -3.98
N TYR A 32 0.10 8.26 -4.98
CA TYR A 32 -1.22 8.87 -4.97
C TYR A 32 -2.31 7.81 -5.07
N MET A 33 -3.48 8.09 -4.52
CA MET A 33 -4.61 7.15 -4.52
C MET A 33 -5.35 7.23 -5.85
N VAL A 34 -5.53 6.07 -6.50
CA VAL A 34 -6.21 5.95 -7.81
C VAL A 34 -7.66 5.47 -7.63
N LYS A 35 -7.88 4.57 -6.68
CA LYS A 35 -9.20 4.02 -6.37
C LYS A 35 -9.33 3.82 -4.87
N TYR A 36 -10.53 4.04 -4.37
CA TYR A 36 -10.95 3.74 -3.01
C TYR A 36 -12.36 3.16 -3.04
N LYS A 37 -12.58 2.09 -2.29
CA LYS A 37 -13.88 1.45 -2.08
C LYS A 37 -13.96 1.01 -0.63
N GLU A 38 -14.96 1.50 0.07
CA GLU A 38 -15.38 0.97 1.36
C GLU A 38 -16.55 0.00 1.12
N ASN A 39 -16.51 -1.16 1.78
CA ASN A 39 -17.52 -2.19 1.66
C ASN A 39 -17.93 -2.70 3.03
N PHE A 40 -19.25 -2.68 3.28
CA PHE A 40 -19.86 -3.26 4.46
C PHE A 40 -20.72 -4.46 4.10
N ASP A 41 -20.49 -5.59 4.77
CA ASP A 41 -21.28 -6.82 4.64
C ASP A 41 -21.54 -7.43 6.03
N HIS A 42 -22.78 -7.36 6.49
CA HIS A 42 -23.20 -7.85 7.81
C HIS A 42 -23.06 -9.37 7.99
N ASN A 43 -23.00 -10.15 6.90
CA ASN A 43 -22.89 -11.60 6.95
C ASN A 43 -21.45 -12.10 6.86
N SER A 44 -20.50 -11.21 6.57
CA SER A 44 -19.09 -11.54 6.42
C SER A 44 -18.38 -11.59 7.78
N ALA A 45 -17.40 -12.49 7.91
CA ALA A 45 -16.52 -12.55 9.08
C ALA A 45 -15.68 -11.27 9.26
N THR A 46 -15.47 -10.50 8.19
CA THR A 46 -14.87 -9.16 8.20
C THR A 46 -15.89 -8.16 7.66
N PRO A 47 -16.76 -7.64 8.53
CA PRO A 47 -17.95 -6.91 8.09
C PRO A 47 -17.64 -5.53 7.51
N LEU A 48 -16.52 -4.90 7.87
CA LEU A 48 -16.07 -3.65 7.29
C LEU A 48 -14.71 -3.85 6.64
N THR A 49 -14.62 -3.49 5.36
CA THR A 49 -13.38 -3.63 4.57
C THR A 49 -13.15 -2.40 3.72
N GLU A 50 -11.91 -1.91 3.72
CA GLU A 50 -11.46 -0.83 2.85
C GLU A 50 -10.51 -1.40 1.81
N THR A 51 -10.85 -1.20 0.54
CA THR A 51 -10.00 -1.58 -0.60
C THR A 51 -9.57 -0.33 -1.33
N PHE A 52 -8.27 -0.14 -1.47
CA PHE A 52 -7.73 1.00 -2.21
C PHE A 52 -6.57 0.58 -3.10
N MET A 53 -6.36 1.36 -4.15
CA MET A 53 -5.25 1.20 -5.08
C MET A 53 -4.47 2.49 -5.13
N ILE A 54 -3.16 2.39 -4.89
CA ILE A 54 -2.21 3.50 -5.03
C ILE A 54 -1.34 3.29 -6.26
N SER A 55 -0.95 4.39 -6.89
CA SER A 55 0.08 4.43 -7.92
C SER A 55 1.28 5.17 -7.35
N ALA A 56 2.42 4.50 -7.28
CA ALA A 56 3.67 5.03 -6.75
C ALA A 56 4.65 5.31 -7.88
N ARG A 57 5.48 6.36 -7.73
CA ARG A 57 6.55 6.64 -8.68
C ARG A 57 7.64 5.58 -8.58
N LYS A 58 8.09 5.31 -7.35
CA LYS A 58 9.14 4.32 -7.07
C LYS A 58 8.68 3.34 -6.01
N ILE A 59 9.00 2.07 -6.24
CA ILE A 59 8.86 1.00 -5.25
C ILE A 59 10.21 0.30 -5.07
N SER A 60 10.51 -0.11 -3.84
CA SER A 60 11.72 -0.86 -3.52
C SER A 60 11.40 -1.99 -2.54
N MET A 61 12.01 -3.15 -2.75
CA MET A 61 11.81 -4.33 -1.91
C MET A 61 12.98 -5.31 -2.07
N GLY A 62 13.62 -5.67 -0.95
CA GLY A 62 14.62 -6.75 -0.93
C GLY A 62 15.80 -6.57 -1.90
N GLY A 63 16.19 -5.33 -2.19
CA GLY A 63 17.28 -4.98 -3.12
C GLY A 63 16.85 -4.74 -4.57
N GLY A 64 15.61 -5.07 -4.92
CA GLY A 64 15.01 -4.67 -6.20
C GLY A 64 14.40 -3.28 -6.11
N GLU A 65 14.65 -2.45 -7.13
CA GLU A 65 14.02 -1.14 -7.28
C GLU A 65 13.31 -1.06 -8.62
N PHE A 66 12.14 -0.42 -8.63
CA PHE A 66 11.40 -0.08 -9.83
C PHE A 66 10.98 1.39 -9.73
N ASP A 67 11.44 2.20 -10.67
CA ASP A 67 11.15 3.64 -10.75
C ASP A 67 10.53 3.93 -12.12
N ASN A 68 9.32 4.48 -12.12
CA ASN A 68 8.72 5.06 -13.30
C ASN A 68 9.35 6.44 -13.50
N ALA A 69 10.49 6.49 -14.18
CA ALA A 69 11.06 7.75 -14.66
C ALA A 69 10.06 8.38 -15.65
N TRP A 70 9.35 9.42 -15.21
CA TRP A 70 8.50 10.24 -16.08
C TRP A 70 9.46 11.06 -16.97
N VAL A 71 9.58 10.68 -18.25
CA VAL A 71 10.17 11.51 -19.31
C VAL A 71 9.07 12.40 -19.88
#